data_AF-A0A7X5Y9M5-F1
#
_entry.id   AF-A0A7X5Y9M5-F1
#
_cell.length_a   1.000
_cell.length_b   1.000
_cell.length_c   1.000
_cell.angle_alpha   90.00
_cell.angle_beta   90.00
_cell.angle_gamma   90.00
#
_symmetry.space_group_name_H-M   'P 1'
#
loop_
_entity.id
_entity.type
_entity.pdbx_description
1 polymer ?
#
loop_
_entity_poly.entity_id
_entity_poly.type
_entity_poly.pdbx_seq_one_letter_code
_entity_poly.pdbx_strand_id
1 'polypeptide(L)'
;MNKRDFKVNQITLPKGVSEISHTKLASLLVAFPDPPKVGDILKVVGFKGGDPTSISLSCLKGEEQVDIRIRNLVRRSKLTGITPNDVPLDPVIEEQYKDRLQDIYPLAVNTSYEDLFAILEGQTIICCGSMETRASYGGNECDIVIWRFAILFDEEE
;
A
#
# COMPACT_ATOMS: atom_id res chain seq x y z
N MET A 1 -14.69 51.49 -0.46
CA MET A 1 -15.55 50.50 0.21
C MET A 1 -15.87 49.39 -0.76
N ASN A 2 -15.26 48.22 -0.56
CA ASN A 2 -15.37 47.04 -1.41
C ASN A 2 -16.64 46.24 -1.09
N LYS A 3 -17.42 45.91 -2.12
CA LYS A 3 -18.30 44.74 -2.15
C LYS A 3 -18.25 44.16 -3.56
N ARG A 4 -17.55 43.04 -3.73
CA ARG A 4 -17.64 42.19 -4.92
C ARG A 4 -18.34 40.91 -4.48
N ASP A 5 -19.51 40.70 -5.07
CA ASP A 5 -20.34 39.52 -4.93
C ASP A 5 -19.57 38.22 -5.22
N PHE A 6 -19.79 37.25 -4.34
CA PHE A 6 -19.43 35.85 -4.52
C PHE A 6 -20.26 35.26 -5.67
N LYS A 7 -19.60 34.71 -6.69
CA LYS A 7 -20.24 33.82 -7.67
C LYS A 7 -19.50 32.49 -7.68
N VAL A 8 -20.22 31.47 -7.24
CA VAL A 8 -19.85 30.05 -7.22
C VAL A 8 -19.58 29.60 -8.66
N ASN A 9 -18.33 29.21 -8.96
CA ASN A 9 -18.03 28.54 -10.22
C ASN A 9 -18.59 27.12 -10.16
N GLN A 10 -19.75 26.92 -10.81
CA GLN A 10 -20.21 25.62 -11.26
C GLN A 10 -19.19 25.07 -12.26
N ILE A 11 -18.52 23.97 -11.91
CA ILE A 11 -17.77 23.19 -12.89
C ILE A 11 -18.73 22.14 -13.45
N THR A 12 -19.13 22.37 -14.70
CA THR A 12 -19.85 21.41 -15.53
C THR A 12 -18.88 20.29 -15.92
N LEU A 13 -19.14 19.06 -15.46
CA LEU A 13 -18.44 17.87 -15.94
C LEU A 13 -18.81 17.62 -17.42
N PRO A 14 -17.83 17.48 -18.34
CA PRO A 14 -18.12 17.03 -19.69
C PRO A 14 -18.44 15.54 -19.70
N LYS A 15 -19.60 15.22 -20.29
CA LYS A 15 -19.98 13.88 -20.75
C LYS A 15 -19.11 13.50 -21.95
N GLY A 16 -18.63 12.26 -22.00
CA GLY A 16 -18.16 11.65 -23.24
C GLY A 16 -16.84 10.90 -23.09
N VAL A 17 -16.95 9.58 -23.02
CA VAL A 17 -15.85 8.64 -23.25
C VAL A 17 -15.55 8.65 -24.75
N SER A 18 -14.26 8.58 -25.11
CA SER A 18 -13.70 8.42 -26.48
C SER A 18 -13.26 9.72 -27.16
N GLU A 19 -12.14 10.32 -26.74
CA GLU A 19 -11.29 11.16 -27.61
C GLU A 19 -9.97 11.60 -26.93
N ILE A 20 -9.27 10.68 -26.25
CA ILE A 20 -7.88 10.93 -25.83
C ILE A 20 -7.02 9.77 -26.31
N SER A 21 -6.97 9.59 -27.62
CA SER A 21 -5.97 8.74 -28.27
C SER A 21 -5.22 9.58 -29.29
N HIS A 22 -3.89 9.47 -29.22
CA HIS A 22 -2.92 9.98 -30.19
C HIS A 22 -2.56 11.46 -30.06
N THR A 23 -1.76 11.79 -29.04
CA THR A 23 -0.38 12.33 -29.21
C THR A 23 0.07 12.92 -27.86
N LYS A 24 1.32 12.67 -27.45
CA LYS A 24 2.02 13.14 -26.22
C LYS A 24 1.85 12.40 -24.87
N LEU A 25 1.05 11.35 -24.74
CA LEU A 25 1.03 10.51 -23.51
C LEU A 25 1.74 9.15 -23.66
N ALA A 26 2.21 8.80 -24.85
CA ALA A 26 2.77 7.47 -25.15
C ALA A 26 4.21 7.23 -24.64
N SER A 27 4.89 8.23 -24.07
CA SER A 27 6.27 8.12 -23.56
C SER A 27 6.41 8.36 -22.06
N LEU A 28 5.29 8.49 -21.34
CA LEU A 28 5.23 8.41 -19.89
C LEU A 28 4.24 7.30 -19.54
N LEU A 29 4.53 6.07 -20.00
CA LEU A 29 4.13 4.89 -19.25
C LEU A 29 4.90 4.98 -17.93
N VAL A 30 4.36 5.77 -17.00
CA VAL A 30 4.62 5.61 -15.57
C VAL A 30 4.15 4.18 -15.32
N ALA A 31 5.06 3.22 -15.42
CA ALA A 31 4.81 1.87 -14.99
C ALA A 31 4.36 2.01 -13.54
N PHE A 32 3.06 1.82 -13.30
CA PHE A 32 2.59 1.69 -11.94
C PHE A 32 3.40 0.53 -11.36
N PRO A 33 4.08 0.73 -10.22
CA PRO A 33 4.88 -0.34 -9.63
C PRO A 33 3.98 -1.57 -9.48
N ASP A 34 4.47 -2.71 -9.94
CA ASP A 34 3.69 -3.94 -9.88
C ASP A 34 3.26 -4.18 -8.44
N PRO A 35 2.00 -4.60 -8.22
CA PRO A 35 1.54 -4.89 -6.88
C PRO A 35 2.42 -5.99 -6.26
N PRO A 36 2.72 -5.89 -4.96
CA PRO A 36 3.57 -6.85 -4.28
C PRO A 36 2.97 -8.25 -4.38
N LYS A 37 3.81 -9.24 -4.68
CA LYS A 37 3.45 -10.66 -4.75
C LYS A 37 3.86 -11.36 -3.46
N VAL A 38 3.17 -12.44 -3.13
CA VAL A 38 3.57 -13.32 -2.00
C VAL A 38 4.97 -13.87 -2.30
N GLY A 39 5.86 -13.76 -1.32
CA GLY A 39 7.28 -14.11 -1.44
C GLY A 39 8.19 -12.94 -1.86
N ASP A 40 7.63 -11.77 -2.19
CA ASP A 40 8.46 -10.60 -2.49
C ASP A 40 9.17 -10.09 -1.23
N ILE A 41 10.50 -10.14 -1.28
CA ILE A 41 11.39 -9.56 -0.28
C ILE A 41 11.76 -8.14 -0.71
N LEU A 42 11.55 -7.19 0.19
CA LEU A 42 11.65 -5.77 -0.06
C LEU A 42 12.49 -5.10 1.02
N LYS A 43 13.45 -4.28 0.64
CA LYS A 43 14.24 -3.47 1.58
C LYS A 43 13.62 -2.10 1.72
N VAL A 44 13.24 -1.70 2.93
CA VAL A 44 12.65 -0.38 3.19
C VAL A 44 13.77 0.66 3.18
N VAL A 45 13.67 1.62 2.25
CA VAL A 45 14.68 2.69 2.08
C VAL A 45 14.20 4.06 2.55
N GLY A 46 12.91 4.18 2.87
CA GLY A 46 12.35 5.41 3.41
C GLY A 46 10.85 5.51 3.18
N PHE A 47 10.33 6.73 3.27
CA PHE A 47 8.90 7.01 3.22
C PHE A 47 8.63 8.21 2.33
N LYS A 48 7.50 8.19 1.62
CA LYS A 48 7.03 9.28 0.76
C LYS A 48 5.63 9.71 1.16
N GLY A 49 5.35 11.00 1.07
CA GLY A 49 4.03 11.58 1.34
C GLY A 49 4.00 12.39 2.64
N GLY A 50 3.20 13.45 2.66
CA GLY A 50 3.08 14.36 3.81
C GLY A 50 1.84 14.12 4.68
N ASP A 51 0.88 13.30 4.23
CA ASP A 51 -0.39 13.09 4.92
C ASP A 51 -0.61 11.61 5.28
N PRO A 52 -1.27 11.30 6.41
CA PRO A 52 -1.58 9.93 6.83
C PRO A 52 -2.35 9.08 5.81
N THR A 53 -3.02 9.74 4.86
CA THR A 53 -3.78 9.09 3.77
C THR A 53 -2.98 8.87 2.50
N SER A 54 -1.86 9.58 2.33
CA SER A 54 -0.99 9.55 1.15
C SER A 54 0.39 8.92 1.41
N ILE A 55 0.76 8.71 2.68
CA ILE A 55 2.04 8.11 3.03
C ILE A 55 2.19 6.69 2.44
N SER A 56 3.35 6.46 1.84
CA SER A 56 3.78 5.18 1.29
C SER A 56 5.19 4.86 1.76
N LEU A 57 5.45 3.59 2.07
CA LEU A 57 6.79 3.04 2.24
C LEU A 57 7.44 2.95 0.87
N SER A 58 8.63 3.52 0.74
CA SER A 58 9.49 3.26 -0.40
C SER A 58 10.40 2.08 -0.10
N CYS A 59 10.26 1.05 -0.91
CA CYS A 59 11.02 -0.18 -0.80
C CYS A 59 11.81 -0.44 -2.08
N LEU A 60 12.87 -1.23 -1.95
CA LEU A 60 13.64 -1.78 -3.08
C LEU A 60 13.42 -3.28 -3.17
N LYS A 61 13.09 -3.74 -4.37
CA LYS A 61 13.05 -5.15 -4.76
C LYS A 61 14.24 -5.40 -5.69
N GLY A 62 15.39 -5.75 -5.11
CA GLY A 62 16.65 -5.73 -5.86
C GLY A 62 17.00 -4.29 -6.29
N GLU A 63 16.95 -4.01 -7.60
CA GLU A 63 17.18 -2.67 -8.17
C GLU A 63 15.88 -1.89 -8.44
N GLU A 64 14.72 -2.53 -8.33
CA GLU A 64 13.43 -1.92 -8.64
C GLU A 64 12.84 -1.21 -7.42
N GLN A 65 12.34 0.02 -7.61
CA GLN A 65 11.65 0.74 -6.55
C GLN A 65 10.17 0.39 -6.50
N VAL A 66 9.71 -0.10 -5.34
CA VAL A 66 8.33 -0.48 -5.08
C VAL A 66 7.79 0.37 -3.93
N ASP A 67 6.72 1.12 -4.17
CA ASP A 67 6.08 1.96 -3.15
C ASP A 67 4.81 1.27 -2.60
N ILE A 68 4.78 0.97 -1.30
CA ILE A 68 3.63 0.34 -0.62
C ILE A 68 2.90 1.36 0.24
N ARG A 69 1.61 1.57 0.00
CA ARG A 69 0.81 2.49 0.83
C ARG A 69 0.73 1.99 2.28
N ILE A 70 1.06 2.86 3.25
CA ILE A 70 1.08 2.49 4.68
C ILE A 70 -0.26 1.94 5.16
N ARG A 71 -1.37 2.45 4.63
CA ARG A 71 -2.72 1.99 4.98
C ARG A 71 -2.93 0.49 4.73
N ASN A 72 -2.22 -0.10 3.77
CA ASN A 72 -2.32 -1.52 3.46
C ASN A 72 -1.63 -2.38 4.52
N LEU A 73 -0.66 -1.82 5.24
CA LEU A 73 0.09 -2.49 6.31
C LEU A 73 -0.58 -2.34 7.68
N VAL A 74 -1.25 -1.21 7.93
CA VAL A 74 -1.61 -0.80 9.30
C VAL A 74 -3.11 -0.66 9.56
N ARG A 75 -3.95 -0.66 8.53
CA ARG A 75 -5.39 -0.40 8.71
C ARG A 75 -6.23 -1.62 8.39
N ARG A 76 -7.20 -1.87 9.27
CA ARG A 76 -8.38 -2.67 8.96
C ARG A 76 -9.05 -2.10 7.70
N SER A 77 -9.38 -2.96 6.74
CA SER A 77 -10.16 -2.58 5.58
C SER A 77 -11.51 -2.02 6.04
N LYS A 78 -11.81 -0.77 5.67
CA LYS A 78 -13.13 -0.17 5.96
C LYS A 78 -14.26 -0.85 5.19
N LEU A 79 -13.93 -1.55 4.10
CA LEU A 79 -14.91 -2.17 3.22
C LEU A 79 -15.26 -3.60 3.64
N THR A 80 -14.28 -4.34 4.17
CA THR A 80 -14.46 -5.76 4.49
C THR A 80 -14.28 -6.08 5.97
N GLY A 81 -13.77 -5.15 6.77
CA GLY A 81 -13.49 -5.38 8.19
C GLY A 81 -12.27 -6.26 8.47
N ILE A 82 -11.66 -6.81 7.42
CA ILE A 82 -10.49 -7.70 7.49
C ILE A 82 -9.22 -6.87 7.72
N THR A 83 -8.33 -7.40 8.55
CA THR A 83 -7.01 -6.86 8.84
C THR A 83 -5.92 -7.67 8.14
N PRO A 84 -4.72 -7.10 7.90
CA PRO A 84 -3.58 -7.87 7.42
C PRO A 84 -3.24 -9.11 8.26
N ASN A 85 -3.56 -9.11 9.57
CA ASN A 85 -3.31 -10.24 10.45
C ASN A 85 -4.34 -11.38 10.29
N ASP A 86 -5.51 -11.10 9.72
CA ASP A 86 -6.52 -12.12 9.39
C ASP A 86 -6.16 -12.88 8.09
N VAL A 87 -5.20 -12.38 7.32
CA VAL A 87 -4.70 -13.04 6.11
C VAL A 87 -3.81 -14.22 6.54
N PRO A 88 -4.06 -15.45 6.03
CA PRO A 88 -3.23 -16.60 6.37
C PRO A 88 -1.79 -16.38 5.90
N LEU A 89 -0.84 -16.85 6.72
CA LEU A 89 0.55 -16.90 6.33
C LEU A 89 0.72 -17.97 5.25
N ASP A 90 1.53 -17.68 4.23
CA ASP A 90 1.86 -18.67 3.21
C ASP A 90 2.68 -19.81 3.84
N PRO A 91 2.29 -21.08 3.66
CA PRO A 91 2.92 -22.21 4.36
C PRO A 91 4.37 -22.43 3.96
N VAL A 92 4.76 -22.07 2.73
CA VAL A 92 6.15 -22.20 2.27
C VAL A 92 7.02 -21.15 2.96
N ILE A 93 6.50 -19.92 3.09
CA ILE A 93 7.18 -18.83 3.79
C ILE A 93 7.26 -19.11 5.30
N GLU A 94 6.19 -19.64 5.89
CA GLU A 94 6.16 -20.06 7.30
C GLU A 94 7.21 -21.13 7.58
N GLU A 95 7.31 -22.16 6.74
CA GLU A 95 8.30 -23.22 6.90
C GLU A 95 9.73 -22.73 6.67
N GLN A 96 9.93 -21.81 5.71
CA GLN A 96 11.25 -21.30 5.36
C GLN A 96 11.84 -20.35 6.41
N TYR A 97 11.03 -19.41 6.93
CA TYR A 97 11.54 -18.33 7.78
C TYR A 97 11.15 -18.47 9.26
N LYS A 98 10.12 -19.25 9.58
CA LYS A 98 9.73 -19.61 10.95
C LYS A 98 9.71 -18.40 11.91
N ASP A 99 10.55 -18.43 12.93
CA ASP A 99 10.71 -17.45 14.00
C ASP A 99 11.37 -16.13 13.57
N ARG A 100 11.89 -16.06 12.34
CA ARG A 100 12.50 -14.85 11.77
C ARG A 100 11.47 -13.84 11.25
N LEU A 101 10.18 -14.18 11.29
CA LEU A 101 9.09 -13.33 10.83
C LEU A 101 8.45 -12.59 12.00
N GLN A 102 8.39 -11.26 11.90
CA GLN A 102 7.60 -10.43 12.81
C GLN A 102 6.55 -9.63 12.04
N ASP A 103 5.27 -9.93 12.26
CA ASP A 103 4.17 -9.25 11.57
C ASP A 103 4.17 -7.75 11.82
N ILE A 104 4.02 -6.98 10.73
CA ILE A 104 4.03 -5.51 10.79
C ILE A 104 2.71 -4.97 11.36
N TYR A 105 1.57 -5.62 11.10
CA TYR A 105 0.28 -5.11 11.54
C TYR A 105 0.14 -5.03 13.08
N PRO A 106 0.46 -6.08 13.86
CA PRO A 106 0.47 -6.00 15.33
C PRO A 106 1.42 -4.93 15.88
N LEU A 107 2.57 -4.69 15.23
CA LEU A 107 3.46 -3.58 15.62
C LEU A 107 2.78 -2.24 15.37
N ALA A 108 2.24 -2.05 14.17
CA ALA A 108 1.67 -0.79 13.72
C ALA A 108 0.41 -0.35 14.49
N VAL A 109 -0.39 -1.29 15.01
CA VAL A 109 -1.55 -0.93 15.84
C VAL A 109 -1.18 -0.47 17.25
N ASN A 110 0.05 -0.77 17.70
CA ASN A 110 0.54 -0.47 19.04
C ASN A 110 1.57 0.68 19.07
N THR A 111 1.94 1.25 17.92
CA THR A 111 2.96 2.30 17.81
C THR A 111 2.42 3.54 17.07
N SER A 112 3.11 4.68 17.23
CA SER A 112 2.85 5.85 16.38
C SER A 112 3.37 5.62 14.97
N TYR A 113 2.92 6.42 14.00
CA TYR A 113 3.48 6.36 12.64
C TYR A 113 4.98 6.69 12.63
N GLU A 114 5.43 7.64 13.45
CA GLU A 114 6.85 8.01 13.56
C GLU A 114 7.70 6.85 14.08
N ASP A 115 7.25 6.18 15.15
CA ASP A 115 7.94 5.03 15.71
C ASP A 115 7.93 3.84 14.73
N LEU A 116 6.80 3.60 14.07
CA LEU A 116 6.69 2.56 13.05
C LEU A 116 7.67 2.81 11.90
N PHE A 117 7.83 4.06 11.47
CA PHE A 117 8.78 4.41 10.41
C PHE A 117 10.21 4.19 10.87
N ALA A 118 10.54 4.61 12.10
CA ALA A 118 11.86 4.36 12.68
C ALA A 118 12.18 2.86 12.82
N ILE A 119 11.18 2.03 13.14
CA ILE A 119 11.33 0.57 13.21
C ILE A 119 11.56 -0.03 11.83
N LEU A 120 10.81 0.41 10.82
CA LEU A 120 10.82 -0.20 9.49
C LEU A 120 11.96 0.31 8.60
N GLU A 121 12.50 1.50 8.84
CA GLU A 121 13.57 2.06 8.02
C GLU A 121 14.82 1.18 8.05
N GLY A 122 15.33 0.83 6.86
CA GLY A 122 16.50 -0.05 6.72
C GLY A 122 16.21 -1.54 6.89
N GLN A 123 15.01 -1.92 7.35
CA GLN A 123 14.61 -3.31 7.52
C GLN A 123 14.31 -3.99 6.18
N THR A 124 14.48 -5.31 6.19
CA THR A 124 13.96 -6.20 5.16
C THR A 124 12.57 -6.65 5.55
N ILE A 125 11.60 -6.46 4.66
CA ILE A 125 10.22 -6.94 4.84
C ILE A 125 9.87 -7.94 3.75
N ILE A 126 8.93 -8.84 4.04
CA ILE A 126 8.44 -9.84 3.11
C ILE A 126 6.92 -9.80 3.03
N CYS A 127 6.39 -9.87 1.81
CA CYS A 127 4.96 -10.13 1.59
C CYS A 127 4.70 -11.63 1.86
N CYS A 128 4.16 -11.94 3.03
CA CYS A 128 4.07 -13.30 3.54
C CYS A 128 2.68 -13.92 3.37
N GLY A 129 1.71 -13.18 2.83
CA GLY A 129 0.40 -13.70 2.48
C GLY A 129 -0.43 -12.67 1.72
N SER A 130 -1.40 -13.15 0.96
CA SER A 130 -2.43 -12.30 0.36
C SER A 130 -3.78 -13.00 0.41
N MET A 131 -4.84 -12.20 0.53
CA MET A 131 -6.21 -12.70 0.48
C MET A 131 -7.06 -11.75 -0.36
N GLU A 132 -7.73 -12.31 -1.36
CA GLU A 132 -8.73 -11.60 -2.14
C GLU A 132 -10.09 -11.71 -1.45
N THR A 133 -10.79 -10.58 -1.36
CA THR A 133 -12.07 -10.51 -0.66
C THR A 133 -13.00 -9.54 -1.37
N ARG A 134 -14.29 -9.85 -1.37
CA ARG A 134 -15.33 -9.01 -1.97
C ARG A 134 -15.72 -7.88 -1.03
N ALA A 135 -15.73 -6.67 -1.58
CA ALA A 135 -16.16 -5.45 -0.94
C ALA A 135 -17.34 -4.84 -1.71
N SER A 136 -18.21 -4.10 -1.01
CA SER A 136 -19.20 -3.23 -1.66
C SER A 136 -18.81 -1.77 -1.49
N TYR A 137 -18.66 -1.05 -2.59
CA TYR A 137 -18.38 0.39 -2.58
C TYR A 137 -19.42 1.13 -3.42
N GLY A 138 -20.23 1.97 -2.76
CA GLY A 138 -21.28 2.74 -3.45
C GLY A 138 -22.33 1.88 -4.16
N GLY A 139 -22.56 0.65 -3.69
CA GLY A 139 -23.49 -0.31 -4.29
C GLY A 139 -22.90 -1.21 -5.39
N ASN A 140 -21.62 -1.03 -5.75
CA ASN A 140 -20.91 -1.92 -6.67
C ASN A 140 -20.04 -2.90 -5.90
N GLU A 141 -20.03 -4.16 -6.32
CA GLU A 141 -19.10 -5.17 -5.81
C GLU A 141 -17.72 -4.97 -6.46
N CYS A 142 -16.67 -5.02 -5.65
CA CYS A 142 -15.29 -5.01 -6.11
C CYS A 142 -14.46 -6.00 -5.32
N ASP A 143 -13.49 -6.62 -5.98
CA ASP A 143 -12.51 -7.46 -5.31
C ASP A 143 -11.38 -6.57 -4.80
N ILE A 144 -11.01 -6.76 -3.54
CA ILE A 144 -9.86 -6.12 -2.92
C ILE A 144 -8.88 -7.19 -2.46
N VAL A 145 -7.59 -6.91 -2.65
CA VAL A 145 -6.52 -7.76 -2.15
C VAL A 145 -5.98 -7.13 -0.86
N ILE A 146 -5.90 -7.94 0.18
CA ILE A 146 -5.28 -7.58 1.46
C ILE A 146 -4.01 -8.38 1.56
N TRP A 147 -2.90 -7.68 1.81
CA TRP A 147 -1.58 -8.28 1.93
C TRP A 147 -1.16 -8.33 3.40
N ARG A 148 -0.46 -9.40 3.76
CA ARG A 148 0.24 -9.54 5.04
C ARG A 148 1.73 -9.32 4.81
N PHE A 149 2.31 -8.46 5.64
CA PHE A 149 3.74 -8.20 5.61
C PHE A 149 4.34 -8.45 6.99
N ALA A 150 5.55 -9.01 6.97
CA ALA A 150 6.37 -9.22 8.15
C ALA A 150 7.76 -8.60 7.93
N ILE A 151 8.39 -8.15 9.01
CA ILE A 151 9.83 -7.91 9.06
C ILE A 151 10.49 -9.29 9.00
N LEU A 152 11.48 -9.41 8.13
CA LEU A 152 12.32 -10.60 8.00
C LEU A 152 13.67 -10.29 8.64
N PHE A 153 13.94 -10.94 9.77
CA PHE A 153 15.25 -10.84 10.41
C PHE A 153 16.28 -11.70 9.67
N ASP A 154 17.51 -11.19 9.60
CA ASP A 154 18.66 -11.96 9.16
C ASP A 154 18.92 -13.10 10.16
N GLU A 155 19.51 -14.20 9.68
CA GLU A 155 20.01 -15.22 10.61
C GLU A 155 21.15 -14.61 11.42
N GLU A 156 21.06 -14.67 12.75
CA GLU A 156 22.23 -14.43 13.59
C GLU A 156 23.29 -15.48 13.22
N GLU A 157 24.36 -15.06 12.53
CA GLU A 157 25.56 -15.88 12.26
C GLU A 157 26.27 -16.31 13.56
#